data_AF-A0A392QV21-F1
#
_entry.id   AF-A0A392QV21-F1
#
_cell.length_a   1.000
_cell.length_b   1.000
_cell.length_c   1.000
_cell.angle_alpha   90.00
_cell.angle_beta   90.00
_cell.angle_gamma   90.00
#
_symmetry.space_group_name_H-M   'P 1'
#
loop_
_entity.id
_entity.type
_entity.pdbx_description
1 polymer ?
#
loop_
_entity_poly.entity_id
_entity_poly.type
_entity_poly.pdbx_seq_one_letter_code
_entity_poly.pdbx_strand_id
1 'polypeptide(L)' 'PDAMLLMDKLDQRLPHPLDPIIEELVTIAMIALACLTESPQSRPTMKQVSKELTGF' A
#
# COMPACT_ATOMS: atom_id res chain seq x y z
N PRO A 1 -0.72 -11.65 -8.33
CA PRO A 1 0.55 -11.34 -9.02
C PRO A 1 1.33 -10.22 -8.33
N ASP A 2 0.70 -9.09 -8.02
CA ASP A 2 1.36 -7.93 -7.40
C ASP A 2 1.71 -8.10 -5.92
N ALA A 3 0.92 -8.88 -5.16
CA ALA A 3 1.19 -9.14 -3.75
C ALA A 3 2.54 -9.86 -3.51
N MET A 4 2.92 -10.80 -4.39
CA MET A 4 4.22 -11.49 -4.31
C MET A 4 5.39 -10.52 -4.56
N LEU A 5 5.28 -9.61 -5.54
CA LEU A 5 6.32 -8.60 -5.81
C LEU A 5 6.51 -7.63 -4.65
N LEU A 6 5.44 -7.32 -3.90
CA LEU A 6 5.50 -6.47 -2.72
C LEU A 6 6.22 -7.16 -1.55
N MET A 7 5.90 -8.43 -1.30
CA MET A 7 6.56 -9.23 -0.24
C MET A 7 8.08 -9.30 -0.43
N ASP A 8 8.53 -9.45 -1.67
CA ASP A 8 9.96 -9.50 -2.04
C ASP A 8 10.69 -8.16 -1.82
N LYS A 9 9.96 -7.06 -1.59
CA LYS A 9 10.49 -5.72 -1.35
C LYS A 9 10.37 -5.26 0.09
N LEU A 10 9.77 -6.06 0.97
CA LEU A 10 9.74 -5.79 2.40
C LEU A 10 11.15 -5.88 3.00
N ASP A 11 11.37 -5.16 4.11
CA ASP A 11 12.64 -5.22 4.82
C ASP A 11 12.91 -6.66 5.29
N GLN A 12 13.93 -7.28 4.71
CA GLN A 12 14.28 -8.69 4.93
C GLN A 12 14.70 -8.99 6.37
N ARG A 13 14.97 -7.97 7.19
CA ARG A 13 15.29 -8.12 8.62
C ARG A 13 14.05 -8.34 9.47
N LEU A 14 12.85 -8.07 8.95
CA LEU A 14 11.59 -8.27 9.63
C LEU A 14 11.07 -9.70 9.44
N PRO A 15 10.30 -10.25 10.40
CA PRO A 15 9.56 -11.49 10.19
C PRO A 15 8.62 -11.37 8.99
N HIS A 16 8.40 -12.48 8.29
CA HIS A 16 7.39 -12.50 7.24
C HIS A 16 6.01 -12.18 7.83
N PRO A 17 5.24 -11.28 7.20
CA PRO A 17 3.91 -10.92 7.66
C PRO A 17 2.95 -12.12 7.57
N LEU A 18 1.97 -12.15 8.48
CA LEU A 18 0.88 -13.12 8.46
C LEU A 18 -0.17 -12.73 7.40
N ASP A 19 -0.96 -13.70 6.92
CA ASP A 19 -1.98 -13.51 5.88
C ASP A 19 -2.87 -12.25 6.02
N PRO A 20 -3.42 -11.88 7.19
CA PRO A 20 -4.24 -10.67 7.30
C PRO A 20 -3.44 -9.37 7.09
N ILE A 21 -2.17 -9.34 7.50
CA ILE A 21 -1.30 -8.16 7.37
C ILE A 21 -0.89 -7.94 5.91
N ILE A 22 -0.82 -9.01 5.12
CA ILE A 22 -0.47 -8.93 3.70
C ILE A 22 -1.47 -8.07 2.93
N GLU A 23 -2.77 -8.24 3.18
CA GLU A 23 -3.81 -7.46 2.51
C GLU A 23 -3.71 -5.96 2.86
N GLU A 24 -3.38 -5.65 4.12
CA GLU A 24 -3.14 -4.28 4.57
C GLU A 24 -1.93 -3.66 3.88
N LEU A 25 -0.82 -4.40 3.79
CA LEU A 25 0.39 -3.95 3.12
C LEU A 25 0.16 -3.70 1.63
N VAL A 26 -0.60 -4.57 0.95
CA VAL A 26 -0.99 -4.36 -0.45
C VAL A 26 -1.82 -3.09 -0.61
N THR A 27 -2.78 -2.87 0.29
CA THR A 27 -3.63 -1.67 0.29
C THR A 27 -2.81 -0.40 0.48
N ILE A 28 -1.91 -0.38 1.48
CA ILE A 28 -1.01 0.76 1.74
C ILE A 28 -0.11 1.03 0.51
N ALA A 29 0.44 -0.01 -0.09
CA ALA A 29 1.29 0.13 -1.27
C ALA A 29 0.53 0.69 -2.49
N MET A 30 -0.71 0.24 -2.72
CA MET A 30 -1.56 0.77 -3.78
C MET A 30 -1.87 2.26 -3.59
N ILE A 31 -2.18 2.67 -2.35
CA ILE A 31 -2.41 4.08 -2.01
C ILE A 31 -1.14 4.90 -2.25
N ALA A 32 0.01 4.41 -1.78
CA ALA A 32 1.30 5.07 -1.98
C ALA A 32 1.61 5.26 -3.48
N LEU A 33 1.40 4.22 -4.29
CA LEU A 33 1.61 4.29 -5.74
C LEU A 33 0.67 5.32 -6.39
N ALA A 34 -0.62 5.33 -6.02
CA ALA A 34 -1.58 6.30 -6.52
C ALA A 34 -1.18 7.75 -6.18
N CYS A 35 -0.69 7.98 -4.96
CA CYS A 35 -0.16 9.29 -4.51
C CYS A 35 1.06 9.75 -5.32
N LEU A 36 1.90 8.82 -5.77
CA LEU A 36 3.12 9.09 -6.53
C LEU A 36 2.91 9.26 -8.04
N THR A 37 1.67 9.11 -8.52
CA THR A 37 1.34 9.26 -9.95
C THR A 37 1.80 10.62 -10.49
N GLU A 38 2.50 10.65 -11.62
CA GLU A 38 2.99 11.91 -12.21
C GLU A 38 1.84 12.89 -12.51
N SER A 39 0.75 12.38 -13.10
CA SER A 39 -0.48 13.11 -13.36
C SER A 39 -1.13 13.61 -12.07
N PRO A 40 -1.16 14.93 -11.81
CA PRO A 40 -1.72 15.47 -10.57
C PRO A 40 -3.22 15.18 -10.40
N GLN A 41 -3.97 15.10 -11.50
CA GLN A 41 -5.42 14.87 -11.49
C GLN A 41 -5.79 13.42 -11.17
N SER A 42 -4.83 12.50 -11.35
CA SER A 42 -5.01 11.08 -11.03
C SER A 42 -4.67 10.77 -9.57
N ARG A 43 -4.02 11.70 -8.85
CA ARG A 43 -3.67 11.52 -7.45
C ARG A 43 -4.92 11.58 -6.57
N PRO A 44 -5.00 10.75 -5.53
CA PRO A 44 -6.07 10.86 -4.55
C PRO A 44 -5.96 12.15 -3.74
N THR A 45 -7.08 12.61 -3.21
CA THR A 45 -7.09 13.69 -2.21
C THR A 45 -6.65 13.14 -0.85
N MET A 46 -6.12 14.00 0.02
CA MET A 46 -5.79 13.59 1.40
C MET A 46 -7.00 13.08 2.19
N LYS A 47 -8.21 13.52 1.86
CA LYS A 47 -9.46 12.98 2.44
C LYS A 47 -9.70 11.53 2.02
N GLN A 48 -9.40 11.18 0.76
CA GLN A 48 -9.49 9.80 0.30
C GLN A 48 -8.41 8.95 0.96
N VAL A 49 -7.16 9.44 0.96
CA VAL A 49 -6.03 8.75 1.62
C VAL A 49 -6.34 8.47 3.09
N SER A 50 -6.79 9.48 3.85
CA SER A 50 -7.11 9.30 5.27
C SER A 50 -8.24 8.28 5.47
N LYS A 51 -9.23 8.27 4.59
CA LYS A 51 -10.36 7.32 4.67
C LYS A 51 -9.90 5.89 4.47
N GLU A 52 -9.06 5.63 3.46
CA GLU A 52 -8.52 4.29 3.20
C GLU A 52 -7.62 3.82 4.36
N LEU A 53 -6.85 4.72 4.97
CA LEU A 53 -5.96 4.39 6.10
C LEU A 53 -6.67 4.26 7.46
N THR A 54 -7.95 4.62 7.57
CA THR A 54 -8.71 4.54 8.84
C THR A 54 -9.19 3.10 9.12
N GLY A 55 -9.13 2.20 8.13
CA GLY A 55 -9.70 0.85 8.20
C GLY A 55 -8.77 -0.25 8.72
N PHE A 56 -7.55 0.10 9.17
CA PHE A 56 -6.60 -0.81 9.81
C PHE A 56 -6.75 -0.79 11.34
#